data_AF-A0A964J3J5-F1
#
_entry.id   AF-A0A964J3J5-F1
#
_cell.length_a   1.000
_cell.length_b   1.000
_cell.length_c   1.000
_cell.angle_alpha   90.00
_cell.angle_beta   90.00
_cell.angle_gamma   90.00
#
_symmetry.space_group_name_H-M   'P 1'
#
loop_
_entity.id
_entity.type
_entity.pdbx_description
1 polymer ?
#
loop_
_entity_poly.entity_id
_entity_poly.type
_entity_poly.pdbx_seq_one_letter_code
_entity_poly.pdbx_strand_id
1 'polypeptide(L)' 'MINRTNRRVVDQVLALADEPEAQEWGMRMIIVARSIERIGDNAVDIGEQTAFLVTGDFRQFVDASH' A
#
# COMPACT_ATOMS: atom_id res chain seq x y z
N MET A 1 -5.26 9.29 -4.47
CA MET A 1 -4.18 9.88 -3.63
C MET A 1 -2.85 9.13 -3.74
N ILE A 2 -2.85 7.84 -4.09
CA ILE A 2 -1.69 6.95 -4.26
C ILE A 2 -0.57 7.48 -5.20
N ASN A 3 -0.92 8.15 -6.31
CA ASN A 3 0.10 8.58 -7.27
C ASN A 3 0.99 9.75 -6.77
N ARG A 4 0.45 10.61 -5.89
CA ARG A 4 1.19 11.76 -5.35
C ARG A 4 2.11 11.35 -4.19
N THR A 5 1.68 10.39 -3.36
CA THR A 5 2.48 9.85 -2.26
C THR A 5 3.69 9.09 -2.77
N ASN A 6 3.54 8.25 -3.82
CA ASN A 6 4.70 7.57 -4.42
C ASN A 6 5.74 8.56 -4.94
N ARG A 7 5.30 9.64 -5.59
CA ARG A 7 6.21 10.62 -6.16
C ARG A 7 7.05 11.29 -5.07
N ARG A 8 6.43 11.70 -3.95
CA ARG A 8 7.16 12.27 -2.80
C ARG A 8 8.12 11.27 -2.14
N VAL A 9 7.74 10.01 -2.00
CA VAL A 9 8.60 8.98 -1.40
C VAL A 9 9.78 8.66 -2.32
N VAL A 10 9.55 8.58 -3.62
CA VAL A 10 10.63 8.47 -4.62
C VAL A 10 11.57 9.66 -4.52
N ASP A 11 11.05 10.89 -4.52
CA ASP A 11 11.86 12.11 -4.42
C ASP A 11 12.70 12.16 -3.12
N GLN A 12 12.15 11.67 -1.99
CA GLN A 12 12.90 11.55 -0.73
C GLN A 12 13.97 10.46 -0.76
N VAL A 13 13.68 9.29 -1.34
CA VAL A 13 14.68 8.22 -1.50
C VAL A 13 15.81 8.66 -2.44
N LEU A 14 15.47 9.38 -3.50
CA LEU A 14 16.47 9.94 -4.41
C LEU A 14 17.37 10.97 -3.72
N ALA A 15 16.85 11.73 -2.75
CA ALA A 15 17.59 12.78 -2.03
C ALA A 15 18.43 12.28 -0.84
N LEU A 16 18.23 11.04 -0.38
CA LEU A 16 18.88 10.50 0.83
C LEU A 16 20.05 9.55 0.53
N ALA A 17 20.23 9.12 -0.71
CA ALA A 17 21.27 8.16 -1.09
C ALA A 17 22.34 8.82 -1.97
N ASP A 18 23.55 8.99 -1.43
CA ASP A 18 24.73 9.41 -2.20
C ASP A 18 25.31 8.27 -3.07
N GLU A 19 24.83 7.03 -2.88
CA GLU A 19 25.23 5.84 -3.63
C GLU A 19 24.11 5.39 -4.59
N PRO A 20 24.37 5.36 -5.91
CA PRO A 20 23.38 4.96 -6.93
C PRO A 20 22.75 3.58 -6.68
N GLU A 21 23.50 2.65 -6.11
CA GLU A 21 23.04 1.28 -5.82
C GLU A 21 22.02 1.25 -4.68
N ALA A 22 22.24 2.05 -3.63
CA ALA A 22 21.29 2.22 -2.53
C ALA A 22 20.00 2.91 -3.00
N GLN A 23 20.14 3.86 -3.93
CA GLN A 23 19.01 4.56 -4.54
C GLN A 23 18.14 3.61 -5.39
N GLU A 24 18.77 2.78 -6.23
CA GLU A 24 18.07 1.78 -7.04
C GLU A 24 17.37 0.74 -6.15
N TRP A 25 18.05 0.27 -5.10
CA TRP A 25 17.45 -0.64 -4.12
C TRP A 25 16.22 -0.02 -3.44
N GLY A 26 16.33 1.24 -2.99
CA GLY A 26 15.23 1.96 -2.36
C GLY A 26 14.02 2.11 -3.29
N MET A 27 14.24 2.43 -4.57
CA MET A 27 13.19 2.49 -5.58
C MET A 27 12.47 1.15 -5.77
N ARG A 28 13.20 0.03 -5.79
CA ARG A 28 12.60 -1.31 -5.87
C ARG A 28 11.75 -1.61 -4.63
N MET A 29 12.22 -1.23 -3.45
CA MET A 29 11.49 -1.43 -2.20
C MET A 29 10.19 -0.63 -2.13
N ILE A 30 10.11 0.56 -2.74
CA ILE A 30 8.85 1.31 -2.87
C ILE A 30 7.79 0.50 -3.64
N ILE A 31 8.18 -0.16 -4.73
CA ILE A 31 7.26 -0.99 -5.53
C ILE A 31 6.80 -2.21 -4.71
N VAL A 32 7.72 -2.83 -3.96
CA VAL A 32 7.40 -3.95 -3.06
C VAL A 32 6.38 -3.51 -2.00
N ALA A 33 6.64 -2.40 -1.31
CA ALA A 33 5.75 -1.88 -0.28
C ALA A 33 4.34 -1.59 -0.81
N ARG A 34 4.23 -0.97 -2.00
CA ARG A 34 2.93 -0.75 -2.66
C ARG A 34 2.22 -2.04 -3.04
N SER A 35 2.97 -3.05 -3.45
CA SER A 35 2.39 -4.35 -3.79
C SER A 35 1.77 -4.99 -2.56
N ILE A 36 2.43 -4.87 -1.41
CA ILE A 36 1.93 -5.35 -0.11
C ILE A 36 0.67 -4.60 0.31
N GLU A 37 0.64 -3.26 0.19
CA GLU A 37 -0.56 -2.44 0.46
C GLU A 37 -1.77 -2.93 -0.33
N ARG A 38 -1.62 -3.10 -1.66
CA ARG A 38 -2.69 -3.63 -2.53
C ARG A 38 -3.16 -5.02 -2.13
N ILE A 39 -2.25 -5.88 -1.68
CA ILE A 39 -2.62 -7.23 -1.21
C ILE A 39 -3.47 -7.11 0.05
N GLY A 40 -3.09 -6.23 0.98
CA GLY A 40 -3.86 -5.91 2.18
C GLY A 40 -5.27 -5.42 1.86
N ASP A 41 -5.39 -4.41 0.98
CA ASP A 41 -6.69 -3.87 0.55
C ASP A 41 -7.58 -4.95 -0.05
N ASN A 42 -7.05 -5.74 -0.99
CA ASN A 42 -7.82 -6.83 -1.61
C ASN A 42 -8.24 -7.89 -0.58
N ALA A 43 -7.41 -8.17 0.42
CA ALA A 43 -7.75 -9.12 1.47
C ALA A 43 -8.90 -8.60 2.35
N VAL A 44 -8.90 -7.30 2.67
CA VAL A 44 -10.00 -6.63 3.37
C VAL A 44 -11.28 -6.72 2.54
N ASP A 45 -11.24 -6.36 1.26
CA ASP A 45 -12.41 -6.42 0.37
C ASP A 45 -13.02 -7.83 0.30
N ILE A 46 -12.18 -8.87 0.23
CA ILE A 46 -12.63 -10.28 0.23
C ILE A 46 -13.26 -10.65 1.58
N GLY A 47 -12.67 -10.20 2.69
CA GLY A 47 -13.20 -10.42 4.04
C GLY A 47 -14.59 -9.81 4.20
N GLU A 48 -14.77 -8.57 3.74
CA GLU A 48 -16.07 -7.88 3.76
C GLU A 48 -17.12 -8.61 2.93
N GLN A 49 -16.78 -9.00 1.69
CA GLN A 49 -17.68 -9.75 0.82
C GLN A 49 -18.05 -11.11 1.41
N THR A 50 -17.09 -11.82 2.00
CA THR A 50 -17.34 -13.11 2.66
C THR A 50 -18.28 -12.94 3.85
N ALA A 51 -18.05 -11.92 4.69
CA ALA A 51 -18.91 -11.62 5.83
C ALA A 51 -20.35 -11.27 5.39
N PHE A 52 -20.49 -10.48 4.32
CA PHE A 52 -21.79 -10.16 3.73
C PHE A 52 -22.52 -11.40 3.21
N LEU A 53 -21.83 -12.28 2.46
CA LEU A 53 -22.44 -13.50 1.92
C LEU A 53 -22.96 -14.45 3.02
N VAL A 54 -22.28 -14.49 4.18
CA VAL A 54 -22.68 -15.35 5.30
C VAL A 54 -23.80 -14.74 6.13
N THR A 55 -23.79 -13.43 6.34
CA THR A 55 -24.69 -12.76 7.31
C THR A 55 -25.85 -12.01 6.67
N GLY A 56 -25.73 -11.61 5.40
CA GLY A 56 -26.66 -10.70 4.71
C GLY A 56 -26.49 -9.22 5.08
N ASP A 57 -25.64 -8.89 6.06
CA ASP A 57 -25.40 -7.54 6.53
C ASP A 57 -24.02 -7.03 6.08
N PHE A 58 -23.99 -5.90 5.37
CA PHE A 58 -22.73 -5.29 4.95
C PHE A 58 -22.14 -4.48 6.11
N ARG A 59 -20.91 -4.80 6.52
CA ARG A 59 -20.13 -4.00 7.45
C ARG A 59 -18.79 -3.68 6.82
N GLN A 60 -18.54 -2.40 6.63
CA GLN A 60 -17.26 -1.91 6.16
C GLN A 60 -16.29 -1.87 7.35
N PHE A 61 -15.10 -2.45 7.21
CA PHE A 61 -14.02 -2.32 8.18
C PHE A 61 -13.32 -0.96 7.98
N VAL A 62 -14.05 0.13 8.22
CA VAL A 62 -13.45 1.47 8.28
C VAL A 62 -12.95 1.65 9.70
N ASP A 63 -11.67 1.32 9.94
CA ASP A 63 -10.72 2.16 10.69
C ASP A 63 -9.47 1.35 11.06
N ALA A 64 -8.46 1.37 10.19
CA ALA A 64 -7.08 0.99 10.55
C ALA A 64 -6.06 1.96 9.92
N SER A 65 -6.55 3.14 9.50
CA SER A 65 -5.76 4.17 8.82
C SER A 65 -5.81 5.46 9.62
N HIS A 66 -5.39 5.39 10.88
CA HIS A 66 -5.02 6.54 11.71
C HIS A 66 -3.51 6.54 11.96
#